data_AF-I2ND70-F1
#
_entry.id   AF-I2ND70-F1
#
_cell.length_a   1.000
_cell.length_b   1.000
_cell.length_c   1.000
_cell.angle_alpha   90.00
_cell.angle_beta   90.00
_cell.angle_gamma   90.00
#
_symmetry.space_group_name_H-M   'P 1'
#
loop_
_entity.id
_entity.type
_entity.pdbx_description
1 polymer ?
#
loop_
_entity_poly.entity_id
_entity_poly.type
_entity_poly.pdbx_seq_one_letter_code
_entity_poly.pdbx_strand_id
1 'polypeptide(L)'
;MQQAIIFDMDGVIVDTEFLEYDLQAQFIENIKEYDRTLTPFERSEVVGKGLSEIPEIVKKLIGSSLPLEEIKQRYFDFFKQLFSTVD
;
A
#
# COMPACT_ATOMS: atom_id res chain seq x y z
N MET A 1 -33.08 -23.39 1.36
CA MET A 1 -32.83 -22.11 2.06
C MET A 1 -31.35 -22.02 2.34
N GLN A 2 -30.69 -20.92 1.98
CA GLN A 2 -29.36 -20.63 2.49
C GLN A 2 -29.47 -20.22 3.96
N GLN A 3 -28.60 -20.76 4.80
CA GLN A 3 -28.66 -20.61 6.26
C GLN A 3 -27.81 -19.44 6.79
N ALA A 4 -26.85 -18.94 6.00
CA ALA A 4 -26.05 -17.77 6.31
C ALA A 4 -25.49 -17.15 5.02
N ILE A 5 -25.17 -15.86 5.09
CA ILE A 5 -24.36 -15.14 4.11
C ILE A 5 -23.18 -14.55 4.88
N ILE A 6 -21.96 -14.77 4.40
CA ILE A 6 -20.73 -14.24 4.99
C ILE A 6 -20.26 -13.12 4.08
N PHE A 7 -20.07 -11.94 4.65
CA PHE A 7 -19.54 -10.77 3.96
C PHE A 7 -18.11 -10.54 4.43
N ASP A 8 -17.23 -10.30 3.47
CA ASP A 8 -15.92 -9.74 3.76
C ASP A 8 -16.08 -8.30 4.26
N MET A 9 -15.11 -7.80 4.99
CA MET A 9 -15.13 -6.42 5.48
C MET A 9 -14.60 -5.47 4.43
N ASP A 10 -13.38 -5.74 3.95
CA ASP A 10 -12.62 -4.87 3.07
C ASP A 10 -13.16 -4.95 1.63
N GLY A 11 -13.44 -3.78 1.04
CA GLY A 11 -14.00 -3.68 -0.31
C GLY A 11 -15.45 -4.15 -0.46
N VAL A 12 -16.07 -4.69 0.60
CA VAL A 12 -17.46 -5.21 0.58
C VAL A 12 -18.37 -4.48 1.56
N ILE A 13 -17.99 -4.36 2.83
CA ILE A 13 -18.75 -3.60 3.83
C ILE A 13 -18.18 -2.19 3.96
N VAL A 14 -16.86 -2.04 3.90
CA VAL A 14 -16.14 -0.77 4.02
C VAL A 14 -15.22 -0.61 2.82
N ASP A 15 -15.26 0.56 2.18
CA ASP A 15 -14.34 0.90 1.08
C ASP A 15 -12.96 1.28 1.64
N THR A 16 -12.22 0.26 2.08
CA THR A 16 -10.82 0.39 2.51
C THR A 16 -9.87 0.43 1.33
N GLU A 17 -10.24 -0.13 0.17
CA GLU A 17 -9.38 -0.19 -1.03
C GLU A 17 -9.02 1.22 -1.56
N PHE A 18 -9.97 2.15 -1.59
CA PHE A 18 -9.69 3.52 -2.03
C PHE A 18 -8.69 4.23 -1.09
N LEU A 19 -8.86 4.04 0.23
CA LEU A 19 -7.96 4.63 1.22
C LEU A 19 -6.57 4.00 1.16
N GLU A 20 -6.48 2.67 1.05
CA GLU A 20 -5.21 1.97 0.91
C GLU A 20 -4.45 2.41 -0.35
N TYR A 21 -5.14 2.59 -1.46
CA TYR A 21 -4.56 3.11 -2.70
C TYR A 21 -3.88 4.47 -2.48
N ASP A 22 -4.59 5.43 -1.87
CA ASP A 22 -4.05 6.76 -1.63
C ASP A 22 -2.88 6.75 -0.65
N LEU A 23 -2.95 5.94 0.40
CA LEU A 23 -1.89 5.82 1.40
C LEU A 23 -0.62 5.17 0.83
N GLN A 24 -0.78 4.12 0.03
CA GLN A 24 0.35 3.48 -0.64
C GLN A 24 0.99 4.43 -1.66
N ALA A 25 0.19 5.17 -2.42
CA ALA A 25 0.70 6.19 -3.33
C ALA A 25 1.48 7.28 -2.58
N GLN A 26 0.96 7.77 -1.46
CA GLN A 26 1.66 8.74 -0.60
C GLN A 26 2.99 8.18 -0.08
N PHE A 27 3.00 6.93 0.40
CA PHE A 27 4.23 6.29 0.87
C PHE A 27 5.30 6.26 -0.24
N ILE A 28 4.94 5.81 -1.44
CA ILE A 28 5.88 5.70 -2.56
C ILE A 28 6.42 7.08 -2.96
N GLU A 29 5.56 8.10 -3.03
CA GLU A 29 5.97 9.47 -3.35
C GLU A 29 6.91 10.07 -2.29
N ASN A 30 6.79 9.65 -1.02
CA ASN A 30 7.65 10.11 0.07
C ASN A 30 9.08 9.53 0.03
N ILE A 31 9.29 8.39 -0.65
CA ILE A 31 10.58 7.68 -0.63
C ILE A 31 11.23 7.55 -2.02
N LYS A 32 10.57 7.97 -3.09
CA LYS A 32 11.15 7.97 -4.44
C LYS A 32 12.35 8.92 -4.51
N GLU A 33 13.36 8.53 -5.28
CA GLU A 33 14.60 9.31 -5.44
C GLU A 33 14.62 10.16 -6.72
N TYR A 34 13.47 10.30 -7.39
CA TYR A 34 13.36 11.01 -8.65
C TYR A 34 12.15 11.96 -8.71
N ASP A 35 12.29 13.03 -9.49
CA ASP A 35 11.27 14.07 -9.66
C ASP A 35 10.34 13.78 -10.85
N ARG A 36 9.66 12.63 -10.78
CA ARG A 36 8.59 12.22 -11.70
C ARG A 36 7.42 11.73 -10.87
N THR A 37 6.21 12.13 -11.27
CA THR A 37 4.97 11.62 -10.69
C THR A 37 4.67 10.25 -11.25
N LEU A 38 4.30 9.29 -10.39
CA LEU A 38 3.84 8.00 -10.87
C LEU A 38 2.50 8.13 -11.61
N THR A 39 2.36 7.40 -12.71
CA THR A 39 1.08 7.27 -13.41
C THR A 39 0.07 6.51 -12.54
N PRO A 40 -1.25 6.68 -12.75
CA PRO A 40 -2.25 5.91 -12.04
C PRO A 40 -2.03 4.40 -12.14
N PHE A 41 -1.61 3.91 -13.31
CA PHE A 41 -1.31 2.50 -13.54
C PHE A 41 -0.13 2.00 -12.71
N GLU A 42 0.96 2.78 -12.64
CA GLU A 42 2.11 2.44 -11.79
C GLU A 42 1.74 2.44 -10.30
N ARG A 43 0.92 3.40 -9.86
CA ARG A 43 0.40 3.45 -8.47
C ARG A 43 -0.49 2.26 -8.15
N SER A 44 -1.23 1.75 -9.12
CA SER A 44 -2.11 0.60 -8.92
C SER A 44 -1.38 -0.75 -8.89
N GLU A 45 -0.07 -0.82 -9.19
CA GLU A 45 0.67 -2.10 -9.19
C GLU A 45 0.67 -2.80 -7.82
N VAL A 46 0.54 -2.05 -6.73
CA VAL A 46 0.50 -2.54 -5.34
C VAL A 46 -0.89 -2.96 -4.87
N VAL A 47 -1.96 -2.62 -5.59
CA VAL A 47 -3.34 -2.93 -5.20
C VAL A 47 -3.60 -4.44 -5.30
N GLY A 48 -4.21 -5.00 -4.25
CA GLY A 48 -4.51 -6.43 -4.16
C GLY A 48 -3.28 -7.33 -4.00
N LYS A 49 -2.11 -6.75 -3.69
CA LYS A 49 -0.87 -7.50 -3.47
C LYS A 49 -0.67 -7.82 -2.00
N GLY A 50 -0.05 -8.97 -1.73
CA GLY A 50 0.28 -9.34 -0.36
C GLY A 50 1.39 -8.46 0.23
N LEU A 51 1.41 -8.32 1.56
CA LEU A 51 2.46 -7.59 2.30
C LEU A 51 3.88 -8.10 2.01
N SER A 52 4.04 -9.35 1.56
CA SER A 52 5.31 -9.92 1.13
C SER A 52 5.77 -9.42 -0.25
N GLU A 53 4.84 -9.06 -1.13
CA GLU A 53 5.13 -8.67 -2.52
C GLU A 53 5.30 -7.15 -2.68
N ILE A 54 4.57 -6.37 -1.86
CA ILE A 54 4.58 -4.90 -1.93
C ILE A 54 6.00 -4.31 -1.91
N PRO A 55 6.95 -4.75 -1.04
CA PRO A 55 8.30 -4.17 -1.02
C PRO A 55 9.06 -4.30 -2.35
N GLU A 56 8.86 -5.39 -3.10
CA GLU A 56 9.51 -5.59 -4.41
C GLU A 56 8.96 -4.63 -5.46
N ILE A 57 7.64 -4.45 -5.46
CA ILE A 57 6.94 -3.54 -6.37
C ILE A 57 7.34 -2.10 -6.06
N VAL A 58 7.32 -1.71 -4.78
CA VAL A 58 7.78 -0.39 -4.33
C VAL A 58 9.22 -0.15 -4.77
N LYS A 59 10.13 -1.11 -4.57
CA LYS A 59 11.54 -0.99 -4.99
C LYS A 59 11.67 -0.69 -6.49
N LYS A 60 10.91 -1.39 -7.33
CA LYS A 60 10.84 -1.13 -8.78
C LYS A 60 10.35 0.29 -9.07
N LEU A 61 9.36 0.77 -8.33
CA LEU A 61 8.73 2.07 -8.56
C LEU A 61 9.58 3.24 -8.08
N ILE A 62 10.33 3.13 -6.98
CA ILE A 62 11.04 4.28 -6.37
C ILE A 62 12.39 4.58 -7.03
N GLY A 63 12.89 3.67 -7.88
CA GLY A 63 14.18 3.82 -8.57
C GLY A 63 15.39 3.86 -7.61
N SER A 64 15.21 3.43 -6.37
CA SER A 64 16.17 3.57 -5.28
C SER A 64 17.07 2.35 -5.12
N SER A 65 18.27 2.59 -4.62
CA SER A 65 19.22 1.56 -4.18
C SER A 65 18.88 0.95 -2.80
N LEU A 66 17.87 1.47 -2.09
CA LEU A 66 17.48 1.01 -0.75
C LEU A 66 17.31 -0.52 -0.67
N PRO A 67 17.84 -1.19 0.37
CA PRO A 67 17.59 -2.61 0.60
C PRO A 67 16.10 -2.92 0.74
N LEU A 68 15.69 -4.11 0.27
CA LEU A 68 14.30 -4.58 0.35
C LEU A 68 13.76 -4.57 1.79
N GLU A 69 14.56 -5.02 2.75
CA GLU A 69 14.18 -5.01 4.17
C GLU A 69 13.99 -3.59 4.72
N GLU A 70 14.75 -2.62 4.22
CA GLU A 70 14.57 -1.24 4.63
C GLU A 70 13.26 -0.66 4.08
N ILE A 71 12.93 -0.94 2.83
CA ILE A 71 11.64 -0.55 2.22
C ILE A 71 10.48 -1.17 3.00
N LYS A 72 10.58 -2.46 3.32
CA LYS A 72 9.59 -3.18 4.12
C LYS A 72 9.41 -2.56 5.50
N GLN A 73 10.50 -2.28 6.20
CA GLN A 73 10.45 -1.66 7.53
C GLN A 73 9.79 -0.28 7.47
N ARG A 74 10.20 0.57 6.53
CA ARG A 74 9.60 1.90 6.32
C ARG A 74 8.11 1.82 5.99
N TYR A 75 7.70 0.82 5.20
CA TYR A 75 6.29 0.58 4.89
C TYR A 75 5.50 0.25 6.15
N PHE A 76 5.96 -0.70 6.96
CA PHE A 76 5.30 -1.04 8.22
C PHE A 76 5.23 0.15 9.19
N ASP A 77 6.31 0.91 9.32
CA ASP A 77 6.36 2.06 10.21
C ASP A 77 5.40 3.17 9.77
N PHE A 78 5.27 3.41 8.45
CA PHE A 78 4.32 4.38 7.89
C PHE A 78 2.87 4.06 8.27
N PHE A 79 2.43 2.82 8.00
CA PHE A 79 1.06 2.39 8.34
C PHE A 79 0.84 2.30 9.85
N LYS A 80 1.83 1.84 10.61
CA LYS A 80 1.75 1.80 12.08
C LYS A 80 1.57 3.18 12.67
N GLN A 81 2.31 4.18 12.19
CA GLN A 81 2.16 5.56 12.63
C GLN A 81 0.76 6.09 12.29
N LEU A 82 0.31 5.88 11.06
CA LEU A 82 -1.02 6.30 10.61
C LEU A 82 -2.13 5.72 11.51
N PHE A 83 -2.10 4.42 11.79
CA PHE A 83 -3.11 3.77 12.63
C PHE A 83 -2.96 4.07 14.12
N SER A 84 -1.76 4.45 14.59
CA SER A 84 -1.58 4.91 15.98
C SER A 84 -2.21 6.27 16.26
N THR A 85 -2.55 7.02 15.21
CA THR A 85 -3.19 8.33 15.29
C THR A 85 -4.71 8.31 15.12
N VAL A 86 -5.30 7.13 14.97
CA VAL A 86 -6.76 6.95 14.89
C VAL A 86 -7.26 6.46 16.27
N ASP A 87 -8.07 7.29 16.93
CA ASP A 87 -8.71 6.99 18.24
C ASP A 87 -9.69 5.80 18.17
#